data_AF-D8VEP9-F1
#
_entry.id   AF-D8VEP9-F1
#
_cell.length_a   1.000
_cell.length_b   1.000
_cell.length_c   1.000
_cell.angle_alpha   90.00
_cell.angle_beta   90.00
_cell.angle_gamma   90.00
#
_symmetry.space_group_name_H-M   'P 1'
#
loop_
_entity.id
_entity.type
_entity.pdbx_description
1 polymer ?
#
loop_
_entity_poly.entity_id
_entity_poly.type
_entity_poly.pdbx_seq_one_letter_code
_entity_poly.pdbx_strand_id
1 'polypeptide(L)'
;LSFIPSTVTDFFYAALQKIKSNREGSQLKGRVDLLQLMIDSQKKSDPAQGTQSKGLSDHEILSQAMIFLFAGYETTSTSLSFLAYNLALNPHVMKQLQEEIDATFPNKEPVEYQA
;
A
#
# COMPACT_ATOMS: atom_id res chain seq x y z
N LEU A 1 19.33 -13.63 4.84
CA LEU A 1 18.43 -14.46 4.02
C LEU A 1 17.91 -13.61 2.86
N SER A 2 18.56 -13.68 1.69
CA SER A 2 18.08 -12.94 0.51
C SER A 2 17.14 -13.85 -0.28
N PHE A 3 15.86 -13.84 0.07
CA PHE A 3 14.82 -14.57 -0.66
C PHE A 3 14.45 -13.90 -1.99
N ILE A 4 14.91 -12.67 -2.21
CA ILE A 4 14.67 -11.88 -3.42
C ILE A 4 16.00 -11.69 -4.14
N PRO A 5 16.08 -11.91 -5.47
CA PRO A 5 17.27 -11.62 -6.26
C PRO A 5 17.68 -10.16 -6.15
N SER A 6 19.00 -9.88 -6.10
CA SER A 6 19.52 -8.50 -5.96
C SER A 6 19.04 -7.59 -7.09
N THR A 7 18.95 -8.09 -8.31
CA THR A 7 18.44 -7.34 -9.47
C THR A 7 17.02 -6.82 -9.28
N VAL A 8 16.16 -7.59 -8.60
CA VAL A 8 14.78 -7.19 -8.29
C VAL A 8 14.79 -6.13 -7.19
N THR A 9 15.56 -6.36 -6.13
CA THR A 9 15.72 -5.40 -5.03
C THR A 9 16.25 -4.05 -5.53
N ASP A 10 17.27 -4.06 -6.38
CA ASP A 10 17.89 -2.86 -6.96
C ASP A 10 16.89 -2.08 -7.81
N PHE A 11 16.10 -2.78 -8.64
CA PHE A 11 15.04 -2.16 -9.44
C PHE A 11 14.00 -1.46 -8.56
N PHE A 12 13.46 -2.15 -7.56
CA PHE A 12 12.43 -1.58 -6.67
C PHE A 12 12.98 -0.46 -5.81
N TYR A 13 14.22 -0.58 -5.34
CA TYR A 13 14.89 0.47 -4.59
C TYR A 13 15.04 1.74 -5.44
N ALA A 14 15.53 1.61 -6.67
CA ALA A 14 15.66 2.73 -7.61
C ALA A 14 14.30 3.38 -7.93
N ALA A 15 13.25 2.56 -8.12
CA ALA A 15 11.90 3.05 -8.38
C ALA A 15 11.33 3.83 -7.18
N LEU A 16 11.44 3.27 -5.97
CA LEU A 16 10.96 3.91 -4.73
C LEU A 16 11.75 5.17 -4.41
N GLN A 17 13.06 5.17 -4.62
CA GLN A 17 13.91 6.35 -4.46
C GLN A 17 13.48 7.47 -5.41
N LYS A 18 13.21 7.15 -6.67
CA LYS A 18 12.68 8.12 -7.65
C LYS A 18 11.32 8.68 -7.22
N ILE A 19 10.41 7.85 -6.72
CA ILE A 19 9.09 8.28 -6.23
C ILE A 19 9.25 9.23 -5.03
N LYS A 20 10.13 8.90 -4.07
CA LYS A 20 10.43 9.75 -2.93
C LYS A 20 10.95 11.12 -3.38
N SER A 21 11.96 11.15 -4.23
CA SER A 21 12.56 12.41 -4.71
C SER A 21 11.56 13.30 -5.46
N ASN A 22 10.66 12.72 -6.26
CA ASN A 22 9.60 13.47 -6.93
C ASN A 22 8.63 14.14 -5.95
N ARG A 23 8.39 13.54 -4.78
CA ARG A 23 7.50 14.07 -3.73
C ARG A 23 8.15 15.15 -2.87
N GLU A 24 9.47 15.10 -2.70
CA GLU A 24 10.20 16.16 -1.98
C GLU A 24 10.29 17.47 -2.79
N GLY A 25 10.42 17.37 -4.12
CA GLY A 25 10.47 18.53 -5.01
C GLY A 25 9.11 19.15 -5.36
N SER A 26 8.01 18.45 -5.06
CA SER A 26 6.66 18.94 -5.35
C SER A 26 5.99 19.47 -4.10
N GLN A 27 5.59 20.75 -4.12
CA GLN A 27 4.72 21.39 -3.09
C GLN A 27 3.27 20.87 -3.15
N LEU A 28 3.06 19.63 -3.60
CA LEU A 28 1.75 19.02 -3.72
C LEU A 28 1.29 18.63 -2.31
N LYS A 29 0.52 19.52 -1.67
CA LYS A 29 -0.37 19.20 -0.53
C LYS A 29 -1.50 18.28 -1.01
N GLY A 30 -1.16 17.10 -1.51
CA GLY A 30 -2.09 16.07 -1.96
C GLY A 30 -2.61 15.23 -0.80
N ARG A 31 -3.37 14.18 -1.16
CA ARG A 31 -3.83 13.14 -0.23
C ARG A 31 -2.64 12.56 0.55
N VAL A 32 -2.74 12.55 1.87
CA VAL A 32 -1.72 11.95 2.74
C VAL A 32 -1.82 10.44 2.63
N ASP A 33 -0.75 9.81 2.13
CA ASP A 33 -0.60 8.35 2.06
C ASP A 33 0.55 7.87 2.98
N LEU A 34 0.69 6.55 3.11
CA LEU A 34 1.69 5.92 3.98
C LEU A 34 3.13 6.39 3.66
N LEU A 35 3.47 6.54 2.38
CA LEU A 35 4.80 6.99 1.98
C LEU A 35 5.03 8.46 2.36
N GLN A 36 4.01 9.31 2.20
CA GLN A 36 4.09 10.70 2.64
C GLN A 36 4.26 10.81 4.16
N LEU A 37 3.53 9.99 4.95
CA LEU A 37 3.69 9.94 6.41
C LEU A 37 5.11 9.54 6.83
N MET A 38 5.72 8.58 6.13
CA MET A 38 7.10 8.16 6.38
C MET A 38 8.11 9.25 6.03
N ILE A 39 7.91 9.98 4.93
CA ILE A 39 8.75 11.14 4.53
C ILE A 39 8.60 12.29 5.54
N ASP A 40 7.39 12.58 6.00
CA ASP A 40 7.14 13.66 6.95
C ASP A 40 7.71 13.35 8.34
N SER A 41 7.76 12.07 8.73
CA SER A 41 8.45 11.61 9.95
C SER A 41 9.93 11.97 9.95
N GLN A 42 10.59 11.93 8.78
CA GLN A 42 12.00 12.32 8.64
C GLN A 42 12.24 13.80 9.00
N LYS A 43 11.27 14.69 8.72
CA LYS A 43 11.40 16.14 8.90
C LYS A 43 11.20 16.62 10.35
N LYS A 44 10.57 15.83 11.22
CA LYS A 44 10.18 16.22 12.59
C LYS A 44 11.28 16.10 13.66
N SER A 45 12.55 16.24 13.28
CA SER A 45 13.66 16.28 14.24
C SER A 45 13.78 17.68 14.84
N ASP A 46 12.85 18.03 15.73
CA ASP A 46 12.83 19.33 16.43
C ASP A 46 13.74 19.26 17.68
N PRO A 47 14.83 20.05 17.76
CA PRO A 47 15.74 20.03 18.91
C PRO A 47 15.10 20.59 20.21
N ALA A 48 13.89 21.13 20.17
CA ALA A 48 13.22 21.75 21.31
C ALA A 48 12.45 20.78 22.23
N GLN A 49 12.18 19.54 21.81
CA GLN A 49 11.52 18.54 22.66
C GLN A 49 12.54 17.50 23.11
N GLY A 50 12.80 17.44 24.43
CA GLY A 50 13.85 16.63 25.08
C GLY A 50 13.75 15.10 24.94
N THR A 51 12.97 14.61 23.98
CA THR A 51 12.95 13.22 23.53
C THR A 51 13.28 13.21 22.04
N GLN A 52 14.51 12.82 21.68
CA GLN A 52 14.92 12.63 20.29
C GLN A 52 14.07 11.53 19.64
N SER A 53 12.92 11.88 19.07
CA SER A 53 12.24 11.00 18.11
C SER A 53 13.03 11.09 16.81
N LYS A 54 14.01 10.19 16.65
CA LYS A 54 14.77 10.09 15.41
C LYS A 54 13.79 9.69 14.30
N GLY A 55 13.55 10.61 13.36
CA GLY A 55 12.74 10.33 12.18
C GLY A 55 13.33 9.19 11.34
N LEU A 56 12.51 8.58 10.48
CA LEU A 56 12.96 7.49 9.61
C LEU A 56 14.06 7.95 8.66
N SER A 57 15.11 7.15 8.52
CA SER A 57 16.13 7.32 7.49
C SER A 57 15.63 6.91 6.11
N ASP A 58 16.28 7.37 5.04
CA ASP A 58 15.98 6.98 3.65
C ASP A 58 15.93 5.47 3.47
N HIS A 59 16.93 4.77 4.01
CA HIS A 59 17.00 3.33 3.94
C HIS A 59 15.81 2.67 4.65
N GLU A 60 15.40 3.17 5.82
CA GLU A 60 14.22 2.64 6.53
C GLU A 60 12.93 2.91 5.76
N ILE A 61 12.75 4.13 5.21
CA ILE A 61 11.56 4.47 4.39
C ILE A 61 11.46 3.55 3.17
N LEU A 62 12.55 3.39 2.42
CA LEU A 62 12.58 2.57 1.21
C LEU A 62 12.39 1.08 1.54
N SER A 63 13.00 0.61 2.63
CA SER A 63 12.82 -0.78 3.10
C SER A 63 11.37 -1.06 3.50
N GLN A 64 10.74 -0.17 4.25
CA GLN A 64 9.34 -0.33 4.65
C GLN A 64 8.38 -0.25 3.46
N ALA A 65 8.61 0.68 2.53
CA ALA A 65 7.82 0.77 1.31
C ALA A 65 7.91 -0.52 0.46
N MET A 66 9.10 -1.14 0.39
CA MET A 66 9.30 -2.43 -0.26
C MET A 66 8.53 -3.54 0.46
N ILE A 67 8.60 -3.61 1.80
CA ILE A 67 7.84 -4.59 2.60
C ILE A 67 6.33 -4.45 2.35
N PHE A 68 5.79 -3.23 2.42
CA PHE A 68 4.35 -3.00 2.18
C PHE A 68 3.92 -3.46 0.79
N LEU A 69 4.75 -3.21 -0.23
CA LEU A 69 4.45 -3.62 -1.60
C LEU A 69 4.38 -5.15 -1.72
N PHE A 70 5.41 -5.87 -1.26
CA PHE A 70 5.45 -7.33 -1.40
C PHE A 70 4.46 -8.04 -0.49
N ALA A 71 4.36 -7.61 0.78
CA ALA A 71 3.43 -8.19 1.73
C ALA A 71 1.98 -8.00 1.27
N GLY A 72 1.66 -6.84 0.69
CA GLY A 72 0.33 -6.56 0.13
C GLY A 72 0.06 -7.30 -1.17
N TYR A 73 1.05 -7.38 -2.07
CA TYR A 73 0.88 -7.98 -3.39
C TYR A 73 0.67 -9.49 -3.33
N GLU A 74 1.58 -10.23 -2.68
CA GLU A 74 1.57 -11.69 -2.74
C GLU A 74 0.35 -12.27 -2.01
N THR A 75 0.09 -11.77 -0.80
CA THR A 75 -1.02 -12.28 0.03
C THR A 75 -2.37 -11.95 -0.58
N THR A 76 -2.60 -10.69 -0.99
CA THR A 76 -3.88 -10.27 -1.55
C THR A 76 -4.16 -10.91 -2.90
N SER A 77 -3.17 -10.97 -3.80
CA SER A 77 -3.36 -11.59 -5.13
C SER A 77 -3.66 -13.09 -5.02
N THR A 78 -2.97 -13.79 -4.10
CA THR A 78 -3.22 -15.20 -3.80
C THR A 78 -4.62 -15.40 -3.23
N SER A 79 -5.00 -14.63 -2.20
CA SER A 79 -6.33 -14.70 -1.59
C SER A 79 -7.45 -14.42 -2.61
N LEU A 80 -7.30 -13.40 -3.45
CA LEU A 80 -8.28 -13.08 -4.50
C LEU A 80 -8.36 -14.19 -5.57
N SER A 81 -7.24 -14.82 -5.91
CA SER A 81 -7.21 -15.94 -6.86
C SER A 81 -7.97 -17.14 -6.30
N PHE A 82 -7.75 -17.49 -5.03
CA PHE A 82 -8.50 -18.55 -4.35
C PHE A 82 -9.97 -18.20 -4.18
N LEU A 83 -10.29 -16.95 -3.86
CA LEU A 83 -11.67 -16.48 -3.79
C LEU A 83 -12.37 -16.70 -5.13
N ALA A 84 -11.80 -16.20 -6.23
CA ALA A 84 -12.35 -16.36 -7.57
C ALA A 84 -12.51 -17.83 -7.97
N TYR A 85 -11.52 -18.67 -7.66
CA TYR A 85 -11.57 -20.11 -7.89
C TYR A 85 -12.73 -20.78 -7.14
N ASN A 86 -12.89 -20.49 -5.85
CA ASN A 86 -13.97 -21.07 -5.04
C ASN A 86 -15.35 -20.59 -5.50
N LEU A 87 -15.49 -19.31 -5.88
CA LEU A 87 -16.74 -18.79 -6.41
C LEU A 87 -17.12 -19.45 -7.75
N ALA A 88 -16.15 -19.68 -8.63
CA ALA A 88 -16.38 -20.36 -9.91
C ALA A 88 -16.85 -21.82 -9.73
N LEU A 89 -16.32 -22.53 -8.72
CA LEU A 89 -16.74 -23.89 -8.39
C LEU A 89 -18.05 -23.97 -7.61
N ASN A 90 -18.51 -22.87 -7.00
CA ASN A 90 -19.71 -22.82 -6.18
C ASN A 90 -20.69 -21.74 -6.70
N PRO A 91 -21.40 -21.98 -7.83
CA PRO A 91 -22.26 -20.97 -8.45
C PRO A 91 -23.38 -20.43 -7.55
N HIS A 92 -23.87 -21.23 -6.61
CA HIS A 92 -24.88 -20.79 -5.65
C HIS A 92 -24.34 -19.72 -4.68
N VAL A 93 -23.10 -19.87 -4.20
CA VAL A 93 -22.41 -18.89 -3.36
C VAL A 93 -22.12 -17.62 -4.16
N MET A 94 -21.65 -17.77 -5.41
CA MET A 94 -21.42 -16.62 -6.30
C MET A 94 -22.71 -15.82 -6.52
N LYS A 95 -23.83 -16.50 -6.74
CA LYS A 95 -25.13 -15.84 -6.94
C LYS A 95 -25.55 -15.07 -5.68
N GLN A 96 -25.43 -15.68 -4.50
CA GLN A 96 -25.74 -15.02 -3.24
C GLN A 96 -24.86 -13.77 -3.03
N LEU A 97 -23.55 -13.88 -3.27
CA LEU A 97 -22.64 -12.73 -3.16
C LEU A 97 -23.03 -11.60 -4.12
N GLN A 98 -23.41 -11.92 -5.36
CA GLN A 98 -23.89 -10.92 -6.32
C GLN A 98 -25.18 -10.24 -5.84
N GLU A 99 -26.14 -11.01 -5.33
CA GLU A 99 -27.38 -10.48 -4.77
C GLU A 99 -27.11 -9.54 -3.57
N GLU A 100 -26.17 -9.89 -2.69
CA GLU A 100 -25.74 -9.04 -1.57
C GLU A 100 -25.08 -7.72 -2.04
N ILE A 101 -24.21 -7.80 -3.05
CA ILE A 101 -23.58 -6.62 -3.66
C ILE A 101 -24.64 -5.75 -4.34
N ASP A 102 -25.52 -6.32 -5.16
CA ASP A 102 -26.56 -5.58 -5.88
C ASP A 102 -27.58 -4.96 -4.91
N ALA A 103 -27.88 -5.60 -3.79
CA ALA A 103 -28.75 -5.04 -2.75
C ALA A 103 -28.10 -3.85 -2.02
N THR A 104 -26.78 -3.93 -1.77
CA THR A 104 -26.01 -2.86 -1.12
C THR A 104 -25.75 -1.69 -2.07
N PHE A 105 -25.53 -1.99 -3.36
CA PHE A 105 -25.14 -1.04 -4.41
C PHE A 105 -26.11 -1.08 -5.62
N PRO A 106 -27.40 -0.75 -5.43
CA PRO A 106 -28.48 -1.01 -6.40
C PRO A 106 -28.34 -0.32 -7.76
N ASN A 107 -27.54 0.75 -7.84
CA ASN A 107 -27.33 1.54 -9.06
C ASN A 107 -25.94 1.38 -9.67
N LYS A 108 -25.10 0.47 -9.14
CA LYS A 108 -23.68 0.36 -9.52
C LYS A 108 -22.92 1.70 -9.43
N GLU A 109 -23.37 2.57 -8.55
CA GLU A 109 -22.70 3.81 -8.22
C GLU A 109 -21.29 3.50 -7.68
N PRO A 110 -20.35 4.44 -7.78
CA PRO A 110 -19.02 4.26 -7.20
C PRO A 110 -19.13 3.85 -5.73
N VAL A 111 -18.43 2.78 -5.35
CA VAL A 111 -18.38 2.31 -3.96
C VAL A 111 -17.70 3.38 -3.10
N GLU A 112 -18.45 3.96 -2.16
CA GLU A 112 -17.93 4.90 -1.18
C GLU A 112 -17.56 4.20 0.13
N TYR A 113 -16.69 4.83 0.93
CA TYR A 113 -16.20 4.22 2.17
C TYR A 113 -17.29 3.98 3.23
N GLN A 114 -18.36 4.77 3.20
CA GLN A 114 -19.45 4.72 4.19
C GLN A 114 -20.62 3.83 3.75
N ALA A 115 -20.51 3.16 2.60
CA ALA A 115 -21.53 2.26 2.11
C ALA A 115 -21.76 1.06 3.03
#